data_AF-A0A497MWX1-F1
#
_entry.id   AF-A0A497MWX1-F1
#
_cell.length_a   1.000
_cell.length_b   1.000
_cell.length_c   1.000
_cell.angle_alpha   90.00
_cell.angle_beta   90.00
_cell.angle_gamma   90.00
#
_symmetry.space_group_name_H-M   'P 1'
#
loop_
_entity.id
_entity.type
_entity.pdbx_description
1 polymer ?
#
loop_
_entity_poly.entity_id
_entity_poly.type
_entity_poly.pdbx_seq_one_letter_code
_entity_poly.pdbx_strand_id
1 'polypeptide(L)' 'MGKTKVAVVRGEDPRELVRKALELIEAEDLISPDDRVLIKPNYVAPRPPSTGVTTDPRVVEALIEFVKKGCVGEVVVGDG' A
#
# COMPACT_ATOMS: atom_id res chain seq x y z
N MET A 1 -25.28 -3.71 5.85
CA MET A 1 -24.04 -3.25 5.18
C MET A 1 -23.12 -2.67 6.25
N GLY A 2 -21.90 -3.20 6.41
CA GLY A 2 -20.91 -2.61 7.32
C GLY A 2 -20.45 -1.24 6.82
N LYS A 3 -20.00 -0.36 7.72
CA LYS A 3 -19.41 0.93 7.35
C LYS A 3 -18.02 0.71 6.75
N THR A 4 -17.70 1.39 5.66
CA THR A 4 -16.33 1.43 5.10
C THR A 4 -15.39 2.11 6.09
N LYS A 5 -14.22 1.50 6.33
CA LYS A 5 -13.15 2.08 7.15
C LYS A 5 -12.19 2.88 6.28
N VAL A 6 -11.79 4.06 6.76
CA VAL A 6 -10.79 4.91 6.13
C VAL A 6 -9.83 5.39 7.21
N ALA A 7 -8.52 5.25 6.99
CA ALA A 7 -7.48 5.72 7.90
C ALA A 7 -6.69 6.87 7.26
N VAL A 8 -6.40 7.89 8.05
CA VAL A 8 -5.52 9.01 7.67
C VAL A 8 -4.46 9.14 8.75
N VAL A 9 -3.19 8.94 8.38
CA VAL A 9 -2.05 8.98 9.30
C VAL A 9 -1.08 10.09 8.86
N ARG A 10 -0.48 10.80 9.81
CA ARG A 10 0.52 11.84 9.57
C ARG A 10 1.83 11.50 10.28
N GLY A 11 2.95 11.83 9.66
CA GLY A 11 4.31 11.63 10.18
C GLY A 11 5.35 11.76 9.07
N GLU A 12 6.57 11.32 9.33
CA GLU A 12 7.72 11.59 8.45
C GLU A 12 8.26 10.35 7.72
N ASP A 13 8.11 9.15 8.31
CA ASP A 13 8.56 7.89 7.69
C ASP A 13 7.42 7.20 6.93
N PRO A 14 7.45 7.15 5.58
CA PRO A 14 6.41 6.53 4.79
C PRO A 14 6.13 5.06 5.13
N ARG A 15 7.15 4.29 5.54
CA ARG A 15 6.96 2.86 5.86
C ARG A 15 6.09 2.69 7.09
N GLU A 16 6.40 3.42 8.16
CA GLU A 16 5.60 3.43 9.38
C GLU A 16 4.18 3.97 9.15
N LEU A 17 4.03 4.97 8.28
CA LEU A 17 2.72 5.51 7.93
C LEU A 17 1.84 4.49 7.22
N VAL A 18 2.38 3.76 6.25
CA VAL A 18 1.65 2.68 5.57
C VAL A 18 1.26 1.59 6.56
N ARG A 19 2.20 1.13 7.39
CA ARG A 19 1.92 0.09 8.39
C ARG A 19 0.79 0.49 9.34
N LYS A 20 0.82 1.70 9.90
CA LYS A 20 -0.24 2.23 10.78
C LYS A 20 -1.58 2.37 10.05
N ALA A 21 -1.57 2.83 8.81
CA ALA A 21 -2.81 3.00 8.05
C ALA A 21 -3.49 1.64 7.79
N LEU A 22 -2.71 0.61 7.45
CA LEU A 22 -3.19 -0.76 7.23
C LEU A 22 -3.72 -1.41 8.53
N GLU A 23 -3.03 -1.20 9.65
CA GLU A 23 -3.45 -1.67 10.98
C GLU A 23 -4.81 -1.06 11.38
N LEU A 24 -5.00 0.25 11.18
CA LEU A 24 -6.24 0.96 11.53
C LEU A 24 -7.47 0.51 10.73
N ILE A 25 -7.28 -0.04 9.54
CA ILE A 25 -8.36 -0.59 8.71
C ILE A 25 -8.47 -2.11 8.82
N GLU A 26 -7.69 -2.75 9.68
CA GLU A 26 -7.63 -4.21 9.83
C GLU A 26 -7.35 -4.92 8.49
N ALA A 27 -6.37 -4.40 7.74
CA ALA A 27 -6.10 -4.87 6.37
C ALA A 27 -5.64 -6.33 6.29
N GLU A 28 -5.19 -6.92 7.40
CA GLU A 28 -4.71 -8.32 7.44
C GLU A 28 -5.82 -9.31 7.03
N ASP A 29 -7.08 -8.98 7.31
CA ASP A 29 -8.23 -9.80 6.93
C ASP A 29 -8.65 -9.61 5.45
N LEU A 30 -8.02 -8.70 4.71
CA LEU A 30 -8.36 -8.39 3.32
C LEU A 30 -7.61 -9.26 2.29
N ILE A 31 -6.57 -9.98 2.71
CA ILE A 31 -5.67 -10.71 1.81
C ILE A 31 -5.64 -12.18 2.17
N SER A 32 -5.96 -13.04 1.20
CA SER A 32 -5.85 -14.50 1.29
C SER A 32 -4.57 -15.00 0.60
N PRO A 33 -3.96 -16.11 1.04
CA PRO A 33 -2.81 -16.71 0.36
C PRO A 33 -3.04 -17.06 -1.12
N ASP A 34 -4.30 -17.31 -1.50
CA ASP A 34 -4.70 -17.66 -2.87
C ASP A 34 -4.93 -16.42 -3.77
N ASP A 35 -4.84 -15.21 -3.21
CA ASP A 35 -5.06 -13.99 -3.98
C ASP A 35 -3.90 -13.70 -4.94
N ARG A 36 -4.22 -12.93 -6.00
CA ARG A 36 -3.22 -12.29 -6.86
C ARG A 36 -3.33 -10.80 -6.68
N VAL A 37 -2.26 -10.16 -6.24
CA VAL A 37 -2.29 -8.74 -5.85
C VAL A 37 -1.58 -7.86 -6.87
N LEU A 38 -2.31 -6.86 -7.39
CA LEU A 38 -1.75 -5.75 -8.15
C LEU A 38 -1.63 -4.52 -7.25
N ILE A 39 -0.41 -3.98 -7.13
CA ILE A 39 -0.17 -2.68 -6.53
C ILE A 39 -0.05 -1.67 -7.68
N LYS A 40 -1.01 -0.75 -7.77
CA LYS A 40 -1.02 0.33 -8.76
C LYS A 40 -0.58 1.66 -8.13
N PRO A 41 0.72 2.01 -8.17
CA PRO A 41 1.16 3.35 -7.80
C PRO A 41 0.66 4.38 -8.82
N ASN A 42 0.87 5.65 -8.50
CA ASN A 42 0.71 6.74 -9.45
C ASN A 42 2.10 7.27 -9.83
N TYR A 43 2.73 6.70 -10.86
CA TYR A 43 4.03 7.05 -11.45
C TYR A 43 3.86 7.71 -12.81
N VAL A 44 3.00 8.73 -12.86
CA VAL A 44 2.61 9.42 -14.11
C VAL A 44 3.73 10.31 -14.67
N ALA A 45 4.58 10.88 -13.81
CA ALA A 45 5.65 11.77 -14.21
C ALA A 45 6.89 11.63 -13.31
N PRO A 46 8.11 11.93 -13.79
CA PRO A 46 9.32 11.88 -12.98
C PRO A 46 9.44 13.13 -12.10
N ARG A 47 8.55 13.27 -11.11
CA ARG A 47 8.59 14.35 -10.11
C ARG A 47 8.93 13.81 -8.72
N PRO A 48 9.52 14.65 -7.84
CA PRO A 48 9.75 14.25 -6.45
C PRO A 48 8.42 13.85 -5.76
N PRO A 49 8.41 12.77 -4.95
CA PRO A 49 7.19 12.33 -4.26
C PRO A 49 6.56 13.38 -3.35
N SER A 50 7.35 14.32 -2.82
CA SER A 50 6.88 15.45 -2.01
C SER A 50 5.88 16.36 -2.74
N THR A 51 5.81 16.30 -4.06
CA THR A 51 4.83 17.04 -4.87
C THR A 51 3.44 16.41 -4.88
N GLY A 52 3.31 15.15 -4.44
CA GLY A 52 2.07 14.37 -4.53
C GLY A 52 1.74 13.85 -5.93
N VAL A 53 2.54 14.19 -6.95
CA VAL A 53 2.34 13.73 -8.33
C VAL A 53 2.79 12.28 -8.50
N THR A 54 3.86 11.89 -7.82
CA THR A 54 4.47 10.57 -7.91
C THR A 54 4.39 9.89 -6.55
N THR A 55 3.91 8.66 -6.48
CA THR A 55 3.92 7.90 -5.22
C THR A 55 5.37 7.71 -4.73
N ASP A 56 5.62 7.79 -3.42
CA ASP A 56 6.95 7.48 -2.88
C ASP A 56 7.22 5.97 -3.03
N PRO A 57 8.35 5.53 -3.61
CA PRO A 57 8.65 4.11 -3.77
C PRO A 57 8.69 3.34 -2.44
N ARG A 58 9.01 4.00 -1.33
CA ARG A 58 8.99 3.38 0.02
C ARG A 58 7.57 2.99 0.45
N VAL A 59 6.54 3.68 -0.06
CA VAL A 59 5.13 3.30 0.16
C VAL A 59 4.82 1.99 -0.57
N VAL A 60 5.27 1.86 -1.81
CA VAL A 60 5.08 0.65 -2.61
C VAL A 60 5.82 -0.54 -1.99
N GLU A 61 7.06 -0.33 -1.55
CA GLU A 61 7.85 -1.34 -0.85
C GLU A 61 7.17 -1.83 0.42
N ALA A 62 6.68 -0.93 1.28
CA ALA A 62 5.95 -1.29 2.49
C ALA A 62 4.66 -2.09 2.19
N LEU A 63 3.96 -1.77 1.10
CA LEU A 63 2.81 -2.54 0.64
C LEU A 63 3.20 -3.94 0.17
N ILE A 64 4.30 -4.08 -0.58
CA ILE A 64 4.81 -5.40 -1.02
C ILE A 64 5.16 -6.25 0.20
N GLU A 65 5.87 -5.69 1.19
CA GLU A 65 6.21 -6.40 2.44
C GLU A 65 4.95 -6.85 3.18
N PHE A 66 3.93 -5.98 3.28
CA PHE A 66 2.66 -6.32 3.90
C PHE A 66 1.94 -7.48 3.18
N VAL A 67 1.79 -7.39 1.86
CA VAL A 67 1.12 -8.42 1.07
C VAL A 67 1.85 -9.77 1.17
N LYS A 68 3.18 -9.76 1.13
CA LYS A 68 3.99 -10.98 1.26
C LYS A 68 3.89 -11.63 2.65
N LYS A 69 3.62 -10.87 3.72
CA LYS A 69 3.33 -11.45 5.04
C LYS A 69 2.05 -12.27 5.05
N GLY A 70 1.09 -11.96 4.18
CA GLY A 70 -0.14 -12.74 3.96
C GLY A 70 0.06 -14.03 3.15
N CYS A 71 1.31 -14.44 2.88
CA CYS A 71 1.65 -15.64 2.12
C CYS A 71 1.13 -15.67 0.66
N VAL A 72 0.92 -14.50 0.05
CA VAL A 72 0.49 -14.38 -1.35
C VAL A 72 1.58 -14.88 -2.30
N GLY A 73 1.20 -15.73 -3.26
CA GLY A 73 2.11 -16.31 -4.24
C GLY A 73 2.63 -15.33 -5.30
N GLU A 74 1.84 -14.31 -5.68
CA GLU A 74 2.20 -13.34 -6.71
C GLU A 74 1.78 -11.91 -6.35
N VAL A 75 2.76 -11.00 -6.37
CA VAL A 75 2.55 -9.55 -6.23
C VAL A 75 3.11 -8.86 -7.47
N VAL A 76 2.26 -8.15 -8.20
CA VAL A 76 2.61 -7.38 -9.39
C VAL A 76 2.57 -5.90 -9.04
N VAL A 77 3.62 -5.16 -9.41
CA VAL A 77 3.57 -3.68 -9.43
C VAL A 77 3.41 -3.27 -10.88
N GLY A 78 2.32 -2.56 -11.18
CA GLY A 78 1.99 -2.16 -12.53
C GLY A 78 1.46 -0.74 -12.57
N ASP A 79 1.84 0.00 -13.60
CA ASP A 79 1.34 1.34 -13.86
C ASP A 79 1.10 1.55 -15.36
N GLY A 80 0.25 2.50 -15.71
CA GLY A 80 -0.24 2.73 -17.08
C GLY A 80 -1.29 3.82 -17.16
#